data_AF-A0A383C7C2-F1
#
_entry.id   AF-A0A383C7C2-F1
#
_cell.length_a   1.000
_cell.length_b   1.000
_cell.length_c   1.000
_cell.angle_alpha   90.00
_cell.angle_beta   90.00
_cell.angle_gamma   90.00
#
_symmetry.space_group_name_H-M   'P 1'
#
loop_
_entity.id
_entity.type
_entity.pdbx_description
1 polymer ?
#
loop_
_entity_poly.entity_id
_entity_poly.type
_entity_poly.pdbx_seq_one_letter_code
_entity_poly.pdbx_strand_id
1 'polypeptide(L)'
;STEILEADISQTDITNLVASVNEYVKTFSTKVSFGYDYENERQVILVKDSETGEIIRQIPPREMLNLLKQLEEISGIIYHDHI
;
A
#
# COMPACT_ATOMS: atom_id res chain seq x y z
N SER A 1 -31.19 0.23 2.33
CA SER A 1 -29.95 -0.57 2.42
C SER A 1 -28.89 0.18 1.67
N THR A 2 -28.15 1.03 2.34
CA THR A 2 -27.17 1.90 1.67
C THR A 2 -25.92 1.07 1.46
N GLU A 3 -25.71 0.70 0.19
CA GLU A 3 -24.47 0.12 -0.30
C GLU A 3 -23.33 1.08 0.06
N ILE A 4 -22.37 0.52 0.78
CA ILE A 4 -21.14 1.15 1.25
C ILE A 4 -20.52 2.01 0.15
N LEU A 5 -20.33 3.31 0.42
CA LEU A 5 -19.51 4.17 -0.42
C LEU A 5 -18.12 3.54 -0.54
N GLU A 6 -17.84 2.97 -1.69
CA GLU A 6 -16.49 2.79 -2.19
C GLU A 6 -15.93 4.20 -2.26
N ALA A 7 -15.03 4.52 -1.33
CA ALA A 7 -14.38 5.82 -1.30
C ALA A 7 -13.79 6.06 -2.70
N ASP A 8 -14.23 7.14 -3.34
CA ASP A 8 -13.71 7.67 -4.59
C ASP A 8 -12.28 8.16 -4.32
N ILE A 9 -11.36 7.22 -4.15
CA ILE A 9 -9.94 7.50 -3.99
C ILE A 9 -9.44 7.75 -5.41
N SER A 10 -9.07 9.00 -5.70
CA SER A 10 -8.55 9.37 -7.00
C SER A 10 -7.34 8.50 -7.36
N GLN A 11 -7.16 8.20 -8.64
CA GLN A 11 -6.00 7.41 -9.11
C GLN A 11 -4.66 8.02 -8.66
N THR A 12 -4.59 9.35 -8.58
CA THR A 12 -3.47 10.11 -8.03
C THR A 12 -3.19 9.76 -6.56
N ASP A 13 -4.24 9.69 -5.74
CA ASP A 13 -4.12 9.36 -4.32
C ASP A 13 -3.62 7.92 -4.13
N ILE A 14 -4.12 6.97 -4.93
CA ILE A 14 -3.67 5.57 -4.87
C ILE A 14 -2.20 5.46 -5.30
N THR A 15 -1.79 6.19 -6.34
CA THR A 15 -0.41 6.18 -6.81
C THR A 15 0.55 6.69 -5.74
N ASN A 16 0.19 7.79 -5.07
CA ASN A 16 0.96 8.32 -3.94
C ASN A 16 1.01 7.32 -2.78
N LEU A 17 -0.12 6.69 -2.47
CA LEU A 17 -0.25 5.66 -1.44
C LEU A 17 0.73 4.50 -1.66
N VAL A 18 0.73 3.96 -2.89
CA VAL A 18 1.60 2.86 -3.30
C VAL A 18 3.07 3.27 -3.27
N ALA A 19 3.38 4.50 -3.68
CA ALA A 19 4.74 5.03 -3.63
C ALA A 19 5.26 5.15 -2.18
N SER A 20 4.47 5.73 -1.27
CA SER A 20 4.84 5.85 0.14
C SER A 20 5.07 4.49 0.77
N VAL A 21 4.16 3.53 0.57
CA VAL A 21 4.36 2.17 1.10
C VAL A 21 5.61 1.55 0.52
N ASN A 22 5.83 1.61 -0.80
CA ASN A 22 7.05 1.08 -1.41
C ASN A 22 8.33 1.66 -0.79
N GLU A 23 8.36 2.94 -0.44
CA GLU A 23 9.52 3.58 0.21
C GLU A 23 9.73 3.05 1.64
N TYR A 24 8.66 2.92 2.41
CA TYR A 24 8.72 2.30 3.73
C TYR A 24 9.19 0.85 3.63
N VAL A 25 8.55 0.03 2.79
CA VAL A 25 8.88 -1.39 2.73
C VAL A 25 10.30 -1.58 2.23
N LYS A 26 10.81 -0.77 1.29
CA LYS A 26 12.23 -0.80 0.89
C LYS A 26 13.20 -0.59 2.05
N THR A 27 12.81 0.20 3.05
CA THR A 27 13.63 0.44 4.24
C THR A 27 13.69 -0.80 5.16
N PHE A 28 12.65 -1.64 5.18
CA PHE A 28 12.55 -2.82 6.05
C PHE A 28 12.77 -4.17 5.32
N SER A 29 12.44 -4.28 4.02
CA SER A 29 12.47 -5.50 3.21
C SER A 29 12.43 -5.22 1.70
N THR A 30 13.42 -5.69 0.94
CA THR A 30 13.51 -5.53 -0.53
C THR A 30 12.76 -6.59 -1.33
N LYS A 31 12.14 -7.57 -0.67
CA LYS A 31 11.59 -8.77 -1.34
C LYS A 31 10.23 -8.56 -2.00
N VAL A 32 9.55 -7.46 -1.70
CA VAL A 32 8.21 -7.19 -2.23
C VAL A 32 8.10 -5.79 -2.82
N SER A 33 7.28 -5.66 -3.86
CA SER A 33 6.99 -4.42 -4.55
C SER A 33 5.48 -4.27 -4.73
N PHE A 34 4.98 -3.06 -4.52
CA PHE A 34 3.56 -2.74 -4.63
C PHE A 34 3.30 -2.02 -5.95
N GLY A 35 2.24 -2.40 -6.65
CA GLY A 35 1.76 -1.75 -7.88
C GLY A 35 0.26 -1.58 -7.85
N TYR A 36 -0.29 -0.78 -8.75
CA TYR A 36 -1.73 -0.61 -8.89
C TYR A 36 -2.20 -1.21 -10.21
N ASP A 37 -3.27 -1.99 -10.17
CA ASP A 37 -3.92 -2.54 -11.35
C ASP A 37 -4.95 -1.54 -11.89
N TYR A 38 -4.64 -0.97 -13.06
CA TYR A 38 -5.52 -0.04 -13.78
C TYR A 38 -6.45 -0.77 -14.76
N GLU A 39 -6.21 -2.05 -15.03
CA GLU A 39 -6.88 -2.76 -16.14
C GLU A 39 -8.25 -3.32 -15.75
N ASN A 40 -8.51 -3.47 -14.45
CA ASN A 40 -9.77 -3.99 -13.95
C ASN A 40 -10.61 -2.86 -13.35
N GLU A 41 -11.94 -2.89 -13.58
CA GLU A 41 -12.93 -2.02 -12.89
C GLU A 41 -12.82 -2.10 -11.36
N ARG A 42 -12.07 -3.09 -10.86
CA ARG A 42 -11.65 -3.22 -9.48
C ARG A 42 -10.30 -2.53 -9.29
N GLN A 43 -10.36 -1.33 -8.72
CA GLN A 43 -9.20 -0.57 -8.25
C GLN A 43 -8.46 -1.38 -7.17
N VAL A 44 -7.48 -2.21 -7.52
CA VAL A 44 -6.74 -3.05 -6.57
C VAL A 44 -5.25 -2.81 -6.63
N ILE A 45 -4.59 -3.00 -5.48
CA ILE A 45 -3.13 -2.91 -5.35
C ILE A 45 -2.57 -4.32 -5.44
N LEU A 46 -1.62 -4.53 -6.35
CA LEU A 46 -0.91 -5.77 -6.56
C LEU A 46 0.36 -5.78 -5.71
N VAL A 47 0.56 -6.85 -4.95
CA VAL A 47 1.84 -7.16 -4.31
C VAL A 47 2.56 -8.16 -5.17
N LYS A 48 3.74 -7.76 -5.63
CA LYS A 48 4.62 -8.57 -6.46
C LYS A 48 5.87 -8.94 -5.69
N ASP A 49 6.34 -10.15 -5.90
CA ASP A 49 7.69 -10.53 -5.50
C ASP A 49 8.70 -9.71 -6.31
N SER A 50 9.66 -9.07 -5.65
CA SER A 50 10.65 -8.22 -6.32
C SER A 50 11.71 -9.02 -7.08
N GLU A 51 11.91 -10.30 -6.75
CA GLU A 51 12.87 -11.19 -7.38
C GLU A 51 12.27 -11.86 -8.63
N THR A 52 11.03 -12.35 -8.56
CA THR A 52 10.39 -13.08 -9.67
C THR A 52 9.40 -12.24 -10.48
N GLY A 53 8.88 -11.15 -9.91
CA GLY A 53 7.84 -10.33 -10.52
C GLY A 53 6.43 -10.93 -10.44
N GLU A 54 6.28 -12.09 -9.78
CA GLU A 54 5.00 -12.77 -9.65
C GLU A 54 4.08 -12.05 -8.66
N ILE A 55 2.79 -11.96 -9.00
CA ILE A 55 1.77 -11.39 -8.12
C ILE A 55 1.48 -12.43 -7.03
N ILE A 56 1.90 -12.13 -5.80
CA ILE A 56 1.70 -13.01 -4.65
C ILE A 56 0.44 -12.64 -3.85
N ARG A 57 -0.06 -11.40 -4.00
CA ARG A 57 -1.27 -10.94 -3.30
C ARG A 57 -1.92 -9.75 -4.01
N GLN A 58 -3.23 -9.59 -3.79
CA GLN A 58 -3.99 -8.40 -4.16
C GLN A 58 -4.58 -7.78 -2.90
N ILE A 59 -4.52 -6.46 -2.79
CA ILE A 59 -4.93 -5.69 -1.61
C ILE A 59 -5.87 -4.57 -2.08
N PRO A 60 -7.10 -4.48 -1.54
CA PRO A 60 -7.97 -3.35 -1.79
C PRO A 60 -7.34 -2.03 -1.28
N PRO A 61 -7.56 -0.89 -1.94
CA PRO A 61 -7.02 0.42 -1.54
C PRO A 61 -7.39 0.80 -0.10
N ARG A 62 -8.57 0.40 0.37
CA ARG A 62 -9.00 0.60 1.76
C ARG A 62 -8.12 -0.10 2.78
N GLU A 63 -7.64 -1.31 2.48
CA GLU A 63 -6.73 -2.04 3.38
C GLU A 63 -5.34 -1.39 3.40
N MET A 64 -4.90 -0.80 2.30
CA MET A 64 -3.63 -0.10 2.20
C MET A 64 -3.58 1.15 3.11
N LEU A 65 -4.71 1.85 3.28
CA LEU A 65 -4.82 2.98 4.22
C LEU A 65 -4.56 2.52 5.66
N ASN A 66 -5.08 1.36 6.04
CA ASN A 66 -4.82 0.79 7.36
C ASN A 66 -3.36 0.32 7.51
N LEU A 67 -2.76 -0.19 6.44
CA LEU A 67 -1.35 -0.56 6.44
C LEU A 67 -0.45 0.67 6.65
N LEU A 68 -0.73 1.77 5.96
CA LEU A 68 0.04 3.00 6.12
C LEU A 68 -0.03 3.57 7.53
N LYS A 69 -1.22 3.61 8.14
CA LYS A 69 -1.37 4.02 9.54
C LYS A 69 -0.48 3.19 10.47
N GLN A 70 -0.50 1.87 10.30
CA GLN A 70 0.36 0.98 11.09
C GLN A 70 1.85 1.23 10.83
N LEU A 71 2.25 1.47 9.57
CA LEU A 71 3.64 1.78 9.22
C LEU A 71 4.09 3.13 9.81
N GLU A 72 3.23 4.15 9.82
CA GLU A 72 3.50 5.45 10.46
C GLU A 72 3.58 5.33 11.99
N GLU A 73 2.74 4.50 12.62
CA GLU A 73 2.84 4.24 14.05
C GLU A 73 4.17 3.54 14.40
N ILE A 74 4.57 2.54 13.61
CA ILE A 74 5.85 1.85 13.80
C ILE A 74 7.01 2.82 13.59
N SER A 75 7.03 3.58 12.48
CA SER A 75 8.11 4.53 12.21
C SER A 75 8.20 5.59 13.30
N GLY A 76 7.06 6.13 13.75
CA GLY A 76 6.97 7.05 14.88
C GLY A 76 7.63 6.50 16.13
N ILE A 77 7.41 5.24 16.50
CA ILE A 77 8.06 4.61 17.66
C ILE A 77 9.59 4.54 17.48
N ILE A 78 10.10 4.21 16.29
CA ILE A 78 11.54 4.13 16.03
C ILE A 78 12.22 5.51 16.14
N TYR A 79 11.54 6.59 15.73
CA TYR A 79 12.07 7.95 15.85
C TYR A 79 12.02 8.50 17.30
N HIS A 80 11.17 7.96 18.18
CA HIS A 80 11.09 8.39 19.58
C HIS A 80 12.21 7.85 20.49
N ASP A 81 13.02 6.88 20.05
CA ASP A 81 14.08 6.27 20.88
C ASP A 81 15.41 7.04 20.85
N HIS A 82 15.53 8.10 20.04
CA HIS A 82 16.79 8.81 19.81
C HIS A 82 16.79 10.30 20.22
N ILE A 83 15.95 10.70 21.19
CA ILE A 83 15.98 12.04 21.81
C ILE A 83 16.64 12.04 23.19
#